data_AF-A0A0D8B7N2-F1
#
_entry.id   AF-A0A0D8B7N2-F1
#
_cell.length_a   1.000
_cell.length_b   1.000
_cell.length_c   1.000
_cell.angle_alpha   90.00
_cell.angle_beta   90.00
_cell.angle_gamma   90.00
#
_symmetry.space_group_name_H-M   'P 1'
#
loop_
_entity.id
_entity.type
_entity.pdbx_description
1 polymer ?
#
loop_
_entity_poly.entity_id
_entity_poly.type
_entity_poly.pdbx_seq_one_letter_code
_entity_poly.pdbx_strand_id
1 'polypeptide(L)'
;MPWRPRREPIPADPRLERFRHRVARIWLAQDEVGLLLVLPEVYRTQTGGALWWRRWSEGRHGALLFLSLPQSGLPFTDTFVAPDDLADELDDWDAGCFRFVGETYALQWLGDHDSRRLASEWFGMETHAGPSPPVSPPRGPANPDSC
;
A
#
# COMPACT_ATOMS: atom_id res chain seq x y z
N MET A 1 25.94 8.04 15.93
CA MET A 1 24.67 7.27 15.85
C MET A 1 24.15 7.36 14.42
N PRO A 2 23.51 6.29 13.88
CA PRO A 2 23.26 6.17 12.44
C PRO A 2 22.30 7.23 11.91
N TRP A 3 22.55 7.69 10.67
CA TRP A 3 21.71 8.66 9.95
C TRP A 3 20.30 8.14 9.67
N ARG A 4 20.15 6.82 9.54
CA ARG A 4 18.88 6.14 9.30
C ARG A 4 18.27 5.62 10.61
N PRO A 5 16.94 5.57 10.73
CA PRO A 5 16.30 4.92 11.86
C PRO A 5 16.72 3.45 11.93
N ARG A 6 16.82 2.92 13.15
CA ARG A 6 17.02 1.47 13.34
C ARG A 6 15.83 0.73 12.74
N ARG A 7 16.10 -0.26 11.89
CA ARG A 7 15.10 -1.12 11.25
C ARG A 7 14.75 -2.32 12.13
N GLU A 8 14.69 -2.13 13.45
CA GLU A 8 14.26 -3.20 14.33
C GLU A 8 12.81 -3.59 13.96
N PRO A 9 12.55 -4.88 13.72
CA PRO A 9 11.20 -5.35 13.41
C PRO A 9 10.29 -5.02 14.58
N ILE A 10 9.18 -4.34 14.31
CA ILE A 10 8.10 -4.21 15.27
C ILE A 10 7.10 -5.34 15.03
N PRO A 11 6.48 -5.91 16.08
CA PRO A 11 5.40 -6.87 15.91
C PRO A 11 4.31 -6.29 15.01
N ALA A 12 3.81 -7.08 14.06
CA ALA A 12 2.76 -6.66 13.15
C ALA A 12 1.46 -6.34 13.91
N ASP A 13 0.72 -5.34 13.44
CA ASP A 13 -0.61 -5.01 13.99
C ASP A 13 -1.65 -6.02 13.45
N PRO A 14 -2.26 -6.86 14.32
CA PRO A 14 -3.16 -7.92 13.86
C PRO A 14 -4.40 -7.43 13.10
N ARG A 15 -4.85 -6.19 13.32
CA ARG A 15 -5.98 -5.62 12.59
C ARG A 15 -5.56 -5.19 11.20
N LEU A 16 -4.46 -4.44 11.10
CA LEU A 16 -3.92 -3.99 9.82
C LEU A 16 -3.48 -5.17 8.94
N GLU A 17 -2.96 -6.25 9.53
CA GLU A 17 -2.57 -7.45 8.80
C GLU A 17 -3.72 -8.10 8.02
N ARG A 18 -4.98 -7.94 8.46
CA ARG A 18 -6.15 -8.46 7.73
C ARG A 18 -6.30 -7.81 6.35
N PHE A 19 -5.85 -6.57 6.23
CA PHE A 19 -5.92 -5.77 5.01
C PHE A 19 -4.61 -5.77 4.24
N ARG A 20 -3.58 -6.48 4.71
CA ARG A 20 -2.28 -6.55 4.03
C ARG A 20 -2.45 -6.99 2.58
N HIS A 21 -2.05 -6.14 1.64
CA HIS A 21 -2.12 -6.38 0.20
C HIS A 21 -3.52 -6.73 -0.31
N ARG A 22 -4.57 -6.35 0.43
CA ARG A 22 -5.96 -6.53 0.02
C ARG A 22 -6.38 -5.41 -0.90
N VAL A 23 -7.17 -5.79 -1.90
CA VAL A 23 -7.88 -4.85 -2.75
C VAL A 23 -9.34 -4.80 -2.32
N ALA A 24 -9.90 -3.60 -2.26
CA ALA A 24 -11.33 -3.38 -2.17
C ALA A 24 -11.85 -2.72 -3.44
N ARG A 25 -13.09 -3.04 -3.81
CA ARG A 25 -13.86 -2.22 -4.74
C ARG A 25 -14.48 -1.06 -4.01
N ILE A 26 -14.39 0.12 -4.61
CA ILE A 26 -14.96 1.36 -4.10
C ILE A 26 -16.29 1.58 -4.81
N TRP A 27 -17.33 1.79 -4.01
CA TRP A 27 -18.69 2.02 -4.48
C TRP A 27 -19.19 3.39 -4.01
N LEU A 28 -19.84 4.11 -4.91
CA LEU A 28 -20.61 5.31 -4.59
C LEU A 28 -22.07 5.05 -4.96
N ALA A 29 -22.95 5.01 -3.97
CA ALA A 29 -24.33 4.54 -4.11
C ALA A 29 -24.41 3.11 -4.72
N GLN A 30 -24.64 3.00 -6.03
CA GLN A 30 -24.76 1.72 -6.74
C GLN A 30 -23.69 1.53 -7.83
N ASP A 31 -22.83 2.52 -8.03
CA ASP A 31 -21.82 2.50 -9.08
C ASP A 31 -20.45 2.12 -8.51
N GLU A 32 -19.78 1.16 -9.16
CA GLU A 32 -18.38 0.84 -8.89
C GLU A 32 -17.52 1.97 -9.49
N VAL A 33 -16.90 2.76 -8.62
CA VAL A 33 -16.16 3.97 -9.00
C VAL A 33 -14.65 3.75 -9.03
N GLY A 34 -14.16 2.64 -8.48
CA GLY A 34 -12.73 2.34 -8.46
C GLY A 34 -12.28 1.20 -7.56
N LEU A 35 -10.97 1.19 -7.32
CA LEU A 35 -10.26 0.20 -6.51
C LEU A 35 -9.38 0.88 -5.47
N LEU A 36 -9.27 0.26 -4.30
CA LEU A 36 -8.37 0.62 -3.21
C LEU A 36 -7.44 -0.56 -2.93
N LEU A 37 -6.14 -0.31 -2.78
CA LEU A 37 -5.15 -1.30 -2.37
C LEU A 37 -4.40 -0.82 -1.12
N VAL A 38 -4.29 -1.68 -0.11
CA VAL A 38 -3.67 -1.38 1.19
C VAL A 38 -2.28 -2.02 1.31
N LEU A 39 -1.28 -1.20 1.63
CA LEU A 39 0.09 -1.62 1.96
C LEU A 39 0.44 -1.18 3.39
N PRO A 40 0.51 -2.12 4.35
CA PRO A 40 1.00 -1.85 5.70
C PRO A 40 2.44 -1.35 5.68
N GLU A 41 2.72 -0.28 6.42
CA GLU A 41 4.04 0.36 6.47
C GLU A 41 4.40 0.77 7.90
N VAL A 42 5.70 0.81 8.20
CA VAL A 42 6.22 1.19 9.53
C VAL A 42 6.86 2.57 9.47
N TYR A 43 6.27 3.50 10.23
CA TYR A 43 6.68 4.89 10.26
C TYR A 43 7.51 5.22 11.48
N ARG A 44 8.54 6.04 11.25
CA ARG A 44 9.40 6.61 12.28
C ARG A 44 9.61 8.08 11.98
N THR A 45 9.26 8.93 12.91
CA THR A 45 9.43 10.37 12.78
C THR A 45 10.74 10.80 13.42
N GLN A 46 11.43 11.77 12.83
CA GLN A 46 12.62 12.34 13.46
C GLN A 46 12.20 13.22 14.65
N THR A 47 12.59 12.83 15.87
CA THR A 47 12.21 13.50 17.13
C THR A 47 13.31 14.41 17.68
N GLY A 48 14.42 14.58 16.95
CA GLY A 48 15.51 15.47 17.31
C GLY A 48 16.80 15.21 16.52
N GLY A 49 17.80 16.08 16.71
CA GLY A 49 19.13 15.90 16.11
C GLY A 49 19.83 17.20 15.75
N ALA A 50 21.12 17.11 15.47
CA ALA A 50 21.95 18.16 14.88
C ALA A 50 22.82 17.57 13.75
N LEU A 51 23.68 18.38 13.13
CA LEU A 51 24.45 18.07 11.91
C LEU A 51 25.00 16.63 11.76
N TRP A 52 25.44 15.97 12.84
CA TRP A 52 26.02 14.61 12.81
C TRP A 52 25.24 13.56 13.63
N TRP A 53 24.04 13.88 14.14
CA TRP A 53 23.21 12.92 14.86
C TRP A 53 21.72 13.18 14.69
N ARG A 54 20.92 12.13 14.50
CA ARG A 54 19.46 12.19 14.49
C ARG A 54 18.89 11.24 15.54
N ARG A 55 17.82 11.67 16.20
CA ARG A 55 16.98 10.85 17.07
C ARG A 55 15.67 10.58 16.35
N TRP A 56 15.23 9.34 16.38
CA TRP A 56 14.00 8.88 15.74
C TRP A 56 13.03 8.40 16.81
N SER A 57 11.72 8.47 16.53
CA SER A 57 10.70 7.85 17.36
C SER A 57 10.79 6.33 17.30
N GLU A 58 10.04 5.68 18.18
CA GLU A 58 9.67 4.27 18.00
C GLU A 58 8.88 4.09 16.69
N GLY A 59 8.94 2.87 16.15
CA GLY A 59 8.21 2.51 14.95
C GLY A 59 6.73 2.37 15.25
N ARG A 60 5.88 2.98 14.43
CA ARG A 60 4.43 2.88 14.53
C ARG A 60 3.84 2.46 13.20
N HIS A 61 2.79 1.65 13.22
CA HIS A 61 2.13 1.17 12.01
C HIS A 61 1.29 2.27 11.39
N GLY A 62 1.34 2.36 10.07
CA GLY A 62 0.43 3.14 9.22
C GLY A 62 0.15 2.34 7.96
N ALA A 63 -0.57 2.93 7.01
CA ALA A 63 -0.87 2.28 5.74
C ALA A 63 -0.68 3.23 4.56
N LEU A 64 0.03 2.76 3.54
CA LEU A 64 0.03 3.38 2.22
C LEU A 64 -1.17 2.83 1.44
N LEU A 65 -1.96 3.71 0.87
CA LEU A 65 -3.14 3.40 0.09
C LEU A 65 -2.90 3.80 -1.36
N PHE A 66 -3.19 2.89 -2.28
CA PHE A 66 -3.27 3.23 -3.69
C PHE A 66 -4.71 3.18 -4.15
N LEU A 67 -5.14 4.24 -4.82
CA LEU A 67 -6.48 4.41 -5.34
C LEU A 67 -6.42 4.49 -6.86
N SER A 68 -7.32 3.74 -7.51
CA SER A 68 -7.66 3.95 -8.91
C SER A 68 -9.13 4.33 -8.99
N LEU A 69 -9.41 5.56 -9.40
CA LEU A 69 -10.74 6.15 -9.50
C LEU A 69 -10.95 6.66 -10.93
N PRO A 70 -11.06 5.78 -11.94
CA PRO A 70 -11.01 6.14 -13.36
C PRO A 70 -12.13 7.11 -13.81
N GLN A 71 -13.24 7.14 -13.09
CA GLN A 71 -14.37 8.04 -13.37
C GLN A 71 -14.23 9.41 -12.68
N SER A 72 -13.21 9.60 -11.84
CA SER A 72 -12.93 10.87 -11.18
C SER A 72 -11.92 11.72 -11.96
N GLY A 73 -11.77 13.00 -11.59
CA GLY A 73 -10.71 13.86 -12.12
C GLY A 73 -9.28 13.44 -11.71
N LEU A 74 -9.15 12.42 -10.85
CA LEU A 74 -7.89 11.87 -10.35
C LEU A 74 -7.89 10.34 -10.59
N PRO A 75 -7.56 9.88 -11.81
CA PRO A 75 -7.73 8.47 -12.19
C PRO A 75 -6.86 7.50 -11.38
N PHE A 76 -5.75 8.01 -10.83
CA PHE A 76 -4.85 7.27 -9.96
C PHE A 76 -4.22 8.21 -8.95
N THR A 77 -4.17 7.81 -7.68
CA THR A 77 -3.48 8.56 -6.62
C THR A 77 -3.08 7.62 -5.49
N ASP A 78 -2.00 7.94 -4.79
CA ASP A 78 -1.68 7.37 -3.50
C ASP A 78 -2.01 8.33 -2.35
N THR A 79 -2.31 7.77 -1.19
CA THR A 79 -2.45 8.53 0.06
C THR A 79 -1.92 7.70 1.23
N PHE A 80 -1.74 8.35 2.37
CA PHE A 80 -1.14 7.75 3.54
C PHE A 80 -2.02 7.91 4.78
N VAL A 81 -2.24 6.81 5.50
CA VAL A 81 -2.92 6.77 6.80
C VAL A 81 -1.88 6.80 7.90
N ALA A 82 -1.82 7.92 8.62
CA ALA A 82 -0.88 8.11 9.70
C ALA A 82 -1.15 7.18 10.88
N PRO A 83 -0.13 6.83 11.69
CA PRO A 83 -0.32 5.96 12.84
C PRO A 83 -1.27 6.50 13.92
N ASP A 84 -1.51 7.82 13.93
CA ASP A 84 -2.45 8.46 14.84
C ASP A 84 -3.91 8.31 14.36
N ASP A 85 -4.13 8.21 13.05
CA ASP A 85 -5.45 8.09 12.43
C ASP A 85 -5.82 6.63 12.09
N LEU A 86 -4.84 5.72 12.14
CA LEU A 86 -4.99 4.33 11.71
C LEU A 86 -6.11 3.58 12.46
N ALA A 87 -6.32 3.86 13.75
CA ALA A 87 -7.33 3.15 14.53
C ALA A 87 -8.75 3.43 14.00
N ASP A 88 -9.08 4.70 13.77
CA ASP A 88 -10.38 5.12 13.25
C ASP A 88 -10.57 4.64 11.81
N GLU A 89 -9.51 4.69 11.01
CA GLU A 89 -9.54 4.21 9.62
C GLU A 89 -9.79 2.68 9.55
N LEU A 90 -9.19 1.90 10.46
CA LEU A 90 -9.45 0.46 10.55
C LEU A 90 -10.88 0.15 11.00
N ASP A 91 -11.49 0.98 11.85
CA ASP A 91 -12.90 0.84 12.23
C ASP A 91 -13.82 1.09 11.01
N ASP A 92 -13.51 2.11 10.20
CA ASP A 92 -14.22 2.36 8.94
C ASP A 92 -14.05 1.18 7.97
N TRP A 93 -12.85 0.63 7.82
CA TRP A 93 -12.59 -0.51 6.93
C TRP A 93 -13.30 -1.79 7.36
N ASP A 94 -13.32 -2.08 8.66
CA ASP A 94 -14.09 -3.19 9.24
C ASP A 94 -15.60 -3.00 9.00
N ALA A 95 -16.09 -1.76 8.97
CA ALA A 95 -17.46 -1.41 8.62
C ALA A 95 -17.74 -1.39 7.11
N GLY A 96 -16.73 -1.58 6.26
CA GLY A 96 -16.87 -1.51 4.80
C GLY A 96 -17.06 -0.07 4.31
N CYS A 97 -16.43 0.90 4.97
CA CYS A 97 -16.48 2.32 4.64
C CYS A 97 -15.08 2.86 4.37
N PHE A 98 -15.00 3.91 3.57
CA PHE A 98 -13.76 4.64 3.28
C PHE A 98 -14.04 6.11 3.07
N ARG A 99 -13.31 6.98 3.79
CA ARG A 99 -13.48 8.44 3.68
C ARG A 99 -12.34 9.04 2.87
N PHE A 100 -12.68 9.72 1.78
CA PHE A 100 -11.68 10.35 0.92
C PHE A 100 -12.20 11.66 0.34
N VAL A 101 -11.42 12.74 0.50
CA VAL A 101 -11.74 14.09 -0.01
C VAL A 101 -13.13 14.56 0.46
N GLY A 102 -13.49 14.27 1.71
CA GLY A 102 -14.76 14.68 2.33
C GLY A 102 -15.98 13.83 1.93
N GLU A 103 -15.80 12.86 1.04
CA GLU A 103 -16.83 11.90 0.64
C GLU A 103 -16.67 10.57 1.39
N THR A 104 -17.78 9.85 1.57
CA THR A 104 -17.78 8.50 2.14
C THR A 104 -18.18 7.50 1.07
N TYR A 105 -17.32 6.50 0.87
CA TYR A 105 -17.49 5.42 -0.09
C TYR A 105 -17.76 4.11 0.64
N ALA A 106 -18.52 3.22 0.00
CA ALA A 106 -18.65 1.85 0.45
C ALA A 106 -17.50 1.00 -0.12
N LEU A 107 -16.95 0.14 0.71
CA LEU A 107 -15.89 -0.80 0.35
C LEU A 107 -16.42 -2.23 0.30
N GLN A 108 -16.04 -2.93 -0.74
CA GLN A 108 -16.17 -4.38 -0.80
C GLN A 108 -14.77 -5.00 -0.89
N TRP A 109 -14.29 -5.53 0.24
CA TRP A 109 -13.02 -6.24 0.31
C TRP A 109 -13.05 -7.53 -0.49
N LEU A 110 -12.00 -7.75 -1.29
CA LEU A 110 -11.87 -8.91 -2.15
C LEU A 110 -11.10 -10.05 -1.48
N GLY A 111 -11.32 -11.26 -1.98
CA GLY A 111 -10.54 -12.45 -1.63
C GLY A 111 -9.05 -12.30 -2.03
N ASP A 112 -8.20 -13.19 -1.51
CA ASP A 112 -6.74 -13.09 -1.73
C ASP A 112 -6.38 -13.24 -3.20
N HIS A 113 -7.07 -14.13 -3.89
CA HIS A 113 -6.82 -14.37 -5.31
C HIS A 113 -7.14 -13.14 -6.16
N ASP A 114 -8.35 -12.58 -6.01
CA ASP A 114 -8.77 -11.39 -6.74
C ASP A 114 -7.94 -10.16 -6.35
N SER A 115 -7.59 -10.02 -5.07
CA SER A 115 -6.71 -8.94 -4.61
C SER A 115 -5.35 -8.98 -5.30
N ARG A 116 -4.71 -10.16 -5.37
CA ARG A 116 -3.41 -10.29 -6.02
C ARG A 116 -3.48 -10.02 -7.52
N ARG A 117 -4.50 -10.55 -8.19
CA ARG A 117 -4.73 -10.31 -9.63
C ARG A 117 -4.89 -8.82 -9.91
N LEU A 118 -5.81 -8.15 -9.21
CA LEU A 118 -6.09 -6.73 -9.43
C LEU A 118 -4.94 -5.83 -8.99
N ALA A 119 -4.20 -6.18 -7.92
CA ALA A 119 -3.00 -5.44 -7.53
C ALA A 119 -1.96 -5.41 -8.65
N SER A 120 -1.76 -6.53 -9.35
CA SER A 120 -0.85 -6.60 -10.50
C SER A 120 -1.42 -5.86 -11.72
N GLU A 121 -2.70 -6.05 -12.04
CA GLU A 121 -3.33 -5.48 -13.24
C GLU A 121 -3.49 -3.96 -13.18
N TRP A 122 -3.92 -3.43 -12.03
CA TRP A 122 -4.28 -2.02 -11.89
C TRP A 122 -3.19 -1.16 -11.24
N PHE A 123 -2.35 -1.77 -10.40
CA PHE A 123 -1.33 -1.04 -9.63
C PHE A 123 0.09 -1.46 -9.99
N GLY A 124 0.27 -2.44 -10.90
CA GLY A 124 1.59 -2.95 -11.28
C GLY A 124 2.35 -3.62 -10.12
N MET A 125 1.64 -4.03 -9.06
CA MET A 125 2.25 -4.58 -7.85
C MET A 125 2.16 -6.10 -7.80
N GLU A 126 3.32 -6.75 -7.86
CA GLU A 126 3.45 -8.18 -7.60
C GLU A 126 3.40 -8.45 -6.09
N THR A 127 2.23 -8.87 -5.63
CA THR A 127 1.97 -9.24 -4.24
C THR A 127 2.58 -10.62 -3.93
N HIS A 128 3.90 -10.64 -3.71
CA HIS A 128 4.65 -11.87 -3.43
C HIS A 128 4.39 -12.40 -2.02
N ALA A 129 3.81 -13.61 -1.94
CA ALA A 129 3.89 -14.48 -0.76
C ALA A 129 4.51 -15.83 -1.20
N GLY A 130 5.82 -15.86 -1.41
CA GLY A 130 6.60 -17.05 -1.80
C GLY A 130 7.89 -16.70 -2.58
N PRO A 131 8.97 -17.50 -2.48
CA PRO A 131 10.24 -17.17 -3.11
C PRO A 131 10.14 -17.33 -4.63
N SER A 132 10.33 -16.23 -5.36
CA SER A 132 10.36 -16.24 -6.82
C SER A 132 11.66 -16.83 -7.36
N PRO A 133 11.61 -17.64 -8.44
CA PRO A 133 12.80 -18.01 -9.17
C PRO A 133 13.39 -16.77 -9.88
N PRO A 134 14.70 -16.77 -10.19
CA PRO A 134 15.34 -15.62 -10.83
C PRO A 134 14.75 -15.38 -12.23
N VAL A 135 14.16 -14.20 -12.41
CA VAL A 135 13.82 -13.66 -13.73
C VAL A 135 15.12 -13.49 -14.51
N SER A 136 15.29 -14.29 -15.57
CA SER A 136 16.34 -14.06 -16.54
C SER A 136 16.00 -12.83 -17.38
N PRO A 137 16.94 -11.92 -17.64
CA PRO A 137 16.69 -10.79 -18.51
C PRO A 137 16.33 -11.27 -19.93
N PRO A 138 15.50 -10.50 -20.67
CA PRO A 138 15.17 -10.83 -22.04
C PRO A 138 16.45 -10.90 -22.88
N ARG A 139 16.66 -12.02 -23.59
CA ARG A 139 17.67 -12.08 -24.65
C ARG A 139 17.35 -10.99 -25.65
N GLY A 140 18.21 -9.97 -25.74
CA GLY A 140 18.18 -9.02 -26.84
C GLY A 140 18.25 -9.76 -28.19
N PRO A 141 17.69 -9.18 -29.26
CA PRO A 141 17.71 -9.80 -30.57
C PRO A 141 19.16 -10.08 -31.00
N ALA A 142 19.38 -11.30 -31.50
CA ALA A 142 20.65 -11.73 -32.04
C ALA A 142 21.08 -10.77 -33.16
N ASN A 143 22.27 -10.22 -33.03
CA ASN A 143 22.91 -9.40 -34.05
C ASN A 143 23.32 -10.32 -35.22
N PRO A 144 22.82 -10.13 -36.46
CA PRO A 144 23.16 -11.00 -37.58
C PRO A 144 24.50 -10.67 -38.25
N ASP A 145 25.26 -9.68 -37.78
CA ASP A 145 26.55 -9.32 -38.38
C ASP A 145 27.74 -9.66 -37.46
N SER A 146 28.27 -10.87 -37.62
CA SER A 146 29.66 -11.21 -37.32
C SER A 146 30.10 -12.32 -38.28
N CYS A 147 30.68 -11.89 -39.40
CA CYS A 147 31.73 -12.64 -40.10
C CYS A 147 33.08 -12.22 -39.53
#